data_AF-A0A1H7QWN1-F1
#
_entry.id   AF-A0A1H7QWN1-F1
#
_cell.length_a   1.000
_cell.length_b   1.000
_cell.length_c   1.000
_cell.angle_alpha   90.00
_cell.angle_beta   90.00
_cell.angle_gamma   90.00
#
_symmetry.space_group_name_H-M   'P 1'
#
loop_
_entity.id
_entity.type
_entity.pdbx_description
1 polymer ?
#
loop_
_entity_poly.entity_id
_entity_poly.type
_entity_poly.pdbx_seq_one_letter_code
_entity_poly.pdbx_strand_id
1 'polypeptide(L)'
;MSQTEEKSRVSFRTDAKLKEEATKVLSDMQLDLTTAFNLFLDQVVKQNKLPFEITNETAEEKEIKEIRARVLEGLADVESNRGVDAESYLKQLNKKKETLENE
;
A
#
# COMPACT_ATOMS: atom_id res chain seq x y z
N MET A 1 -18.44 -11.52 -31.95
CA MET A 1 -17.43 -10.77 -32.73
C MET A 1 -16.21 -10.66 -31.85
N SER A 2 -15.14 -11.40 -32.17
CA SER A 2 -13.88 -11.33 -31.43
C SER A 2 -13.24 -9.99 -31.76
N GLN A 3 -13.29 -9.04 -30.83
CA GLN A 3 -12.40 -7.89 -30.90
C GLN A 3 -10.99 -8.46 -30.76
N THR A 4 -10.21 -8.36 -31.84
CA THR A 4 -8.77 -8.61 -31.77
C THR A 4 -8.21 -7.52 -30.87
N GLU A 5 -7.68 -7.89 -29.70
CA GLU A 5 -6.96 -6.95 -28.85
C GLU A 5 -5.77 -6.40 -29.64
N GLU A 6 -5.90 -5.17 -30.12
CA GLU A 6 -4.83 -4.49 -30.83
C GLU A 6 -3.70 -4.19 -29.85
N LYS A 7 -2.60 -4.94 -29.95
CA LYS A 7 -1.42 -4.74 -29.09
C LYS A 7 -0.64 -3.52 -29.58
N SER A 8 -0.51 -2.51 -28.72
CA SER A 8 0.35 -1.36 -28.98
C SER A 8 1.78 -1.59 -28.46
N ARG A 9 2.78 -1.08 -29.18
CA ARG A 9 4.19 -1.14 -28.75
C ARG A 9 4.56 0.16 -28.04
N VAL A 10 5.08 0.03 -26.83
CA VAL A 10 5.61 1.16 -26.04
C VAL A 10 7.12 1.00 -25.91
N SER A 11 7.86 2.07 -26.18
CA SER A 11 9.32 2.15 -25.98
C SER A 11 9.63 3.33 -25.08
N PHE A 12 10.37 3.09 -24.00
CA PHE A 12 10.81 4.12 -23.07
C PHE A 12 12.30 3.98 -22.76
N ARG A 13 12.95 5.10 -22.41
CA ARG A 13 14.36 5.14 -22.00
C ARG A 13 14.42 5.10 -20.47
N THR A 14 15.35 4.34 -19.92
CA THR A 14 15.60 4.23 -18.49
C THR A 14 17.09 4.01 -18.25
N ASP A 15 17.53 4.21 -17.00
CA ASP A 15 18.87 3.83 -16.58
C ASP A 15 19.06 2.30 -16.62
N ALA A 16 20.27 1.87 -17.01
CA ALA A 16 20.59 0.46 -17.17
C ALA A 16 20.62 -0.29 -15.83
N LYS A 17 21.16 0.34 -14.77
CA LYS A 17 21.19 -0.26 -13.43
C LYS A 17 19.78 -0.36 -12.86
N LEU A 18 18.98 0.70 -13.00
CA LEU A 18 17.57 0.68 -12.56
C LEU A 18 16.79 -0.45 -13.24
N LYS A 19 17.01 -0.67 -14.54
CA LYS A 19 16.38 -1.79 -15.27
C LYS A 19 16.80 -3.14 -14.69
N GLU A 20 18.09 -3.34 -14.43
CA GLU A 20 18.62 -4.59 -13.91
C GLU A 20 18.08 -4.89 -12.50
N GLU A 21 18.12 -3.91 -11.61
CA GLU A 21 17.58 -4.00 -10.25
C GLU A 21 16.08 -4.31 -10.26
N ALA A 22 15.30 -3.56 -11.04
CA ALA A 22 13.87 -3.81 -11.18
C ALA A 22 13.58 -5.22 -11.74
N THR A 23 14.35 -5.68 -12.72
CA THR A 23 14.18 -7.02 -13.30
C THR A 23 14.44 -8.12 -12.26
N LYS A 24 15.44 -7.94 -11.40
CA LYS A 24 15.73 -8.90 -10.33
C LYS A 24 14.58 -9.00 -9.33
N VAL A 25 14.10 -7.85 -8.83
CA VAL A 25 12.97 -7.79 -7.89
C VAL A 25 11.71 -8.42 -8.48
N LEU A 26 11.40 -8.11 -9.74
CA LEU A 26 10.24 -8.69 -10.42
C LEU A 26 10.38 -10.21 -10.64
N SER A 27 11.59 -10.68 -10.94
CA SER A 27 11.86 -12.12 -11.11
C SER A 27 11.68 -12.91 -9.82
N ASP A 28 12.04 -12.33 -8.67
CA ASP A 28 11.78 -12.93 -7.35
C ASP A 28 10.26 -13.09 -7.08
N MET A 29 9.44 -12.24 -7.72
CA MET A 29 7.97 -12.32 -7.70
C MET A 29 7.39 -13.16 -8.85
N GLN A 30 8.21 -13.81 -9.67
CA GLN A 30 7.80 -14.56 -10.88
C GLN A 30 7.09 -13.67 -11.93
N LEU A 31 7.45 -12.40 -11.98
CA LEU A 31 6.93 -11.41 -12.93
C LEU A 31 8.01 -11.00 -13.93
N ASP A 32 7.65 -10.90 -15.20
CA ASP A 32 8.48 -10.23 -16.19
C ASP A 32 8.19 -8.72 -16.24
N LEU A 33 9.11 -7.95 -16.82
CA LEU A 33 8.99 -6.50 -16.92
C LEU A 33 7.75 -6.05 -17.69
N THR A 34 7.36 -6.77 -18.75
CA THR A 34 6.17 -6.44 -19.56
C THR A 34 4.89 -6.64 -18.76
N THR A 35 4.80 -7.76 -18.03
CA THR A 35 3.68 -8.08 -17.15
C THR A 35 3.56 -7.02 -16.05
N ALA A 36 4.66 -6.64 -15.41
CA ALA A 36 4.67 -5.59 -14.40
C ALA A 36 4.21 -4.22 -14.95
N PHE A 37 4.66 -3.84 -16.15
CA PHE A 37 4.23 -2.60 -16.79
C PHE A 37 2.74 -2.61 -17.16
N ASN A 38 2.21 -3.75 -17.64
CA ASN A 38 0.78 -3.87 -17.92
C ASN A 38 -0.06 -3.74 -16.64
N LEU A 39 0.39 -4.34 -15.53
CA LEU A 39 -0.27 -4.18 -14.22
C LEU A 39 -0.24 -2.72 -13.74
N PHE A 40 0.89 -2.03 -13.92
CA PHE A 40 1.01 -0.61 -13.62
C PHE A 40 -0.02 0.22 -14.41
N LEU A 41 -0.11 0.02 -15.73
CA LEU A 41 -1.05 0.74 -16.58
C LEU A 41 -2.51 0.45 -16.24
N ASP A 42 -2.85 -0.82 -15.99
CA ASP A 42 -4.19 -1.22 -15.55
C ASP A 42 -4.58 -0.53 -14.23
N GLN A 43 -3.64 -0.43 -13.29
CA GLN A 43 -3.90 0.24 -12.02
C GLN A 43 -4.06 1.76 -12.17
N VAL A 44 -3.32 2.39 -13.08
CA VAL A 44 -3.52 3.81 -13.44
C VAL A 44 -4.93 4.04 -13.98
N VAL A 45 -5.41 3.17 -14.88
CA VAL A 45 -6.75 3.28 -15.47
C VAL A 45 -7.84 3.03 -14.42
N LYS A 46 -7.70 1.97 -13.62
CA LYS A 46 -8.69 1.60 -12.60
C LYS A 46 -8.87 2.66 -11.53
N GLN A 47 -7.79 3.31 -11.10
CA GLN A 47 -7.84 4.28 -10.01
C GLN A 47 -7.91 5.74 -10.47
N ASN A 48 -7.72 6.00 -11.77
CA ASN A 48 -7.58 7.34 -12.34
C ASN A 48 -6.54 8.21 -11.60
N LYS A 49 -5.46 7.58 -11.14
CA LYS A 49 -4.31 8.19 -10.45
C LYS A 49 -3.11 7.26 -10.55
N LEU A 50 -1.94 7.75 -10.17
CA LEU A 50 -0.78 6.87 -10.07
C LEU A 50 -0.97 5.81 -8.97
N PRO A 51 -0.55 4.56 -9.23
CA PRO A 51 -0.74 3.43 -8.31
C PRO A 51 0.26 3.42 -7.16
N PHE A 52 0.87 4.57 -6.89
CA PHE A 52 1.75 4.85 -5.76
C PHE A 52 1.61 6.33 -5.40
N GLU A 53 1.90 6.65 -4.14
CA GLU A 53 1.94 8.04 -3.68
C GLU A 53 3.19 8.73 -4.23
N ILE A 54 3.01 9.86 -4.92
CA ILE A 54 4.13 10.75 -5.19
C ILE A 54 4.29 11.65 -3.97
N THR A 55 5.37 11.45 -3.24
CA THR A 55 5.74 12.32 -2.14
C THR A 55 7.26 12.42 -2.05
N ASN A 56 7.74 13.56 -1.57
CA ASN A 56 9.14 13.73 -1.16
C ASN A 56 9.32 13.39 0.33
N GLU A 57 8.23 13.04 1.03
CA GLU A 57 8.23 12.59 2.41
C GLU A 57 8.99 11.26 2.49
N THR A 58 9.97 11.21 3.39
CA THR A 58 10.69 9.97 3.67
C THR A 58 9.78 8.98 4.40
N ALA A 59 10.15 7.69 4.38
CA ALA A 59 9.41 6.67 5.12
C ALA A 59 9.31 7.02 6.62
N GLU A 60 10.39 7.56 7.19
CA GLU A 60 10.47 7.98 8.59
C GLU A 60 9.52 9.15 8.89
N GLU A 61 9.47 10.16 8.01
CA GLU A 61 8.57 11.30 8.17
C GLU A 61 7.10 10.87 8.13
N LYS A 62 6.76 9.97 7.20
CA LYS A 62 5.42 9.38 7.11
C LYS A 62 5.06 8.62 8.39
N GLU A 63 5.96 7.79 8.90
CA GLU A 63 5.74 7.04 10.14
C GLU A 63 5.54 7.97 11.36
N ILE A 64 6.40 8.99 11.50
CA ILE A 64 6.27 9.98 12.58
C ILE A 64 4.93 10.72 12.49
N LYS A 65 4.49 11.07 11.29
CA LYS A 65 3.21 11.73 11.06
C LYS A 65 2.03 10.84 11.45
N GLU A 66 2.07 9.55 11.10
CA GLU A 66 1.05 8.58 11.50
C GLU A 66 1.01 8.38 13.02
N ILE A 67 2.18 8.28 13.67
CA ILE A 67 2.27 8.20 15.13
C ILE A 67 1.66 9.44 15.78
N ARG A 68 2.03 10.64 15.30
CA ARG A 68 1.48 11.90 15.80
C ARG A 68 -0.03 11.96 15.65
N ALA A 69 -0.57 11.53 14.51
CA ALA A 69 -2.01 11.49 14.28
C ALA A 69 -2.72 10.59 15.31
N ARG A 70 -2.19 9.39 15.58
CA ARG A 70 -2.75 8.48 16.59
C ARG A 70 -2.68 9.04 18.00
N VAL A 71 -1.58 9.72 18.35
CA VAL A 71 -1.46 10.35 19.68
C VAL A 71 -2.51 11.46 19.86
N LEU A 72 -2.72 12.29 18.84
CA LEU A 72 -3.74 13.35 18.87
C LEU A 72 -5.16 12.77 18.99
N GLU A 73 -5.46 11.69 18.27
CA GLU A 73 -6.73 10.97 18.37
C GLU A 73 -6.94 10.44 19.80
N GLY A 74 -5.92 9.78 20.38
CA GLY A 74 -5.99 9.28 21.75
C GLY A 74 -6.18 10.38 22.79
N LEU A 75 -5.54 11.54 22.63
CA LEU A 75 -5.77 12.70 23.49
C LEU A 75 -7.21 13.22 23.40
N ALA A 76 -7.76 13.32 22.19
CA ALA A 76 -9.13 13.76 21.98
C ALA A 76 -10.17 12.80 22.60
N ASP A 77 -9.89 11.50 22.61
CA ASP A 77 -10.75 10.51 23.26
C ASP A 77 -10.71 10.60 24.78
N VAL A 78 -9.55 10.88 25.37
CA VAL A 78 -9.42 11.16 26.81
C VAL A 78 -10.20 12.43 27.17
N GLU A 79 -10.04 13.51 26.41
CA GLU A 79 -10.78 14.77 26.61
C GLU A 79 -12.29 14.58 26.48
N SER A 80 -12.72 13.73 25.54
CA SER A 80 -14.14 13.40 25.34
C SER A 80 -14.68 12.36 26.32
N ASN A 81 -13.89 11.96 27.32
CA ASN A 81 -14.22 10.95 28.32
C ASN A 81 -14.64 9.59 27.72
N ARG A 82 -14.10 9.26 26.53
CA ARG A 82 -14.28 8.00 25.80
C ARG A 82 -13.18 6.98 26.09
N GLY A 83 -12.34 7.22 27.09
CA GLY A 83 -11.33 6.26 27.54
C GLY A 83 -11.97 4.93 27.96
N VAL A 84 -11.36 3.82 27.52
CA VAL A 84 -11.80 2.47 27.89
C VAL A 84 -10.97 2.00 29.07
N ASP A 85 -11.62 1.40 30.08
CA ASP A 85 -10.92 0.76 31.18
C ASP A 85 -10.02 -0.40 30.69
N ALA A 86 -8.90 -0.61 31.39
CA ALA A 86 -7.89 -1.60 31.00
C ALA A 86 -8.45 -3.03 30.92
N GLU A 87 -9.33 -3.43 31.85
CA GLU A 87 -9.93 -4.78 31.83
C GLU A 87 -10.90 -4.96 30.67
N SER A 88 -11.71 -3.93 30.41
CA SER A 88 -12.64 -3.91 29.28
C SER A 88 -11.89 -3.96 27.94
N TYR A 89 -10.79 -3.22 27.82
CA TYR A 89 -9.96 -3.21 26.62
C TYR A 89 -9.27 -4.56 26.38
N LEU A 90 -8.72 -5.19 27.43
CA LEU A 90 -8.15 -6.53 27.34
C LEU A 90 -9.17 -7.57 26.84
N LYS A 91 -10.40 -7.50 27.33
CA LYS A 91 -11.49 -8.38 26.86
C LYS A 91 -11.81 -8.17 25.37
N GLN A 92 -11.81 -6.92 24.90
CA GLN A 92 -12.01 -6.60 23.48
C GLN A 92 -10.86 -7.12 22.62
N LEU A 93 -9.61 -6.95 23.05
CA LEU A 93 -8.43 -7.43 22.34
C LEU A 93 -8.44 -8.97 22.21
N ASN A 94 -8.78 -9.69 23.28
CA ASN A 94 -8.88 -11.15 23.23
C ASN A 94 -9.96 -11.61 22.25
N LYS A 95 -11.14 -10.98 22.28
CA LYS A 95 -12.21 -11.28 21.33
C LYS A 95 -11.78 -11.02 19.88
N LYS A 96 -11.07 -9.92 19.64
CA LYS A 96 -10.57 -9.56 18.30
C LYS A 96 -9.46 -10.50 17.83
N LYS A 97 -8.60 -10.95 18.74
CA LYS A 97 -7.58 -11.96 18.46
C LYS A 97 -8.22 -13.28 18.02
N GLU A 98 -9.23 -13.75 18.76
CA GLU A 98 -9.98 -14.96 18.41
C GLU A 98 -10.65 -14.85 17.03
N THR A 99 -11.16 -13.68 16.63
CA THR A 99 -11.73 -13.51 15.29
C THR A 99 -10.67 -13.56 14.19
N LEU A 100 -9.47 -12.99 14.42
CA LEU A 100 -8.40 -12.96 13.44
C LEU A 100 -7.66 -14.31 13.28
N GLU A 101 -7.66 -15.14 14.33
CA GLU A 101 -7.08 -16.48 14.28
C GLU A 101 -8.00 -17.51 13.59
N ASN A 102 -9.29 -17.17 13.40
CA ASN A 102 -10.29 -18.03 12.78
C ASN A 102 -10.71 -17.58 11.36
N GLU A 103 -10.06 -16.57 10.80
CA GLU A 103 -10.14 -16.14 9.38
C GLU A 103 -8.91 -16.58 8.60
#